data_AF-A0A562ITC7-F1
#
_entry.id   AF-A0A562ITC7-F1
#
_cell.length_a   1.000
_cell.length_b   1.000
_cell.length_c   1.000
_cell.angle_alpha   90.00
_cell.angle_beta   90.00
_cell.angle_gamma   90.00
#
_symmetry.space_group_name_H-M   'P 1'
#
loop_
_entity.id
_entity.type
_entity.pdbx_description
1 polymer ?
#
loop_
_entity_poly.entity_id
_entity_poly.type
_entity_poly.pdbx_seq_one_letter_code
_entity_poly.pdbx_strand_id
1 'polypeptide(L)'
;MSTSSRRLAGVVLAAGLGTATLTGCAVTFVEGTATPLSGLRGPDEPAEFPVVGAVDSDVDQIARNALADLNLYWGEQFGPVYQQEFPPLTGGYYSVDPDDIDPVAYPGGEIGCGEPPEAVTDNAFYCGPSQEYPNGDAIQYDRAFLDELAFGTGGSEGYGRFIPALVMAHEFGHAVQGRVGYPFQASIAIETQADCFAGAWTRWVADGEAPHNSIRPAELDDVLRGYLLLRDPVGTGLNAGEAHGSYFDRVSAFQQGFDDGPTACRDDFGGDRPYTQGAFRDDDDALTGGNAPYALTVDQFLPEGLGEFWQQVLADRGRTFRPPRLEPFDGRAPDCADEGADVDLVYCAGEDTVAFDEADLTEPLYQAERGGDYAVLTAVAIPYGLAGRAQLGLSTDGQEALRSAVCLSGAFTASVLNGESTVLSISPGDVDESVSFLLEYATDPDVLPDAELTGFQLVDVFRTGVFDGPAACDLDS
;
A
#
# COMPACT_ATOMS: atom_id res chain seq x y z
N MET A 1 -62.54 34.61 -27.66
CA MET A 1 -61.78 33.36 -27.81
C MET A 1 -60.33 33.71 -27.53
N SER A 2 -59.91 33.65 -26.26
CA SER A 2 -58.93 32.67 -25.73
C SER A 2 -57.70 32.54 -26.64
N THR A 3 -56.51 32.97 -26.25
CA THR A 3 -55.72 32.38 -25.16
C THR A 3 -54.72 33.35 -24.52
N SER A 4 -54.49 33.08 -23.23
CA SER A 4 -53.57 33.73 -22.28
C SER A 4 -52.11 33.33 -22.53
N SER A 5 -51.17 34.28 -22.38
CA SER A 5 -49.76 33.99 -22.11
C SER A 5 -49.27 34.81 -20.90
N ARG A 6 -49.06 34.10 -19.78
CA ARG A 6 -48.43 34.62 -18.56
C ARG A 6 -46.92 34.69 -18.78
N ARG A 7 -46.30 35.86 -18.56
CA ARG A 7 -44.85 35.98 -18.38
C ARG A 7 -44.56 35.97 -16.88
N LEU A 8 -43.94 34.90 -16.40
CA LEU A 8 -43.31 34.84 -15.08
C LEU A 8 -41.85 35.25 -15.24
N ALA A 9 -41.44 36.27 -14.49
CA ALA A 9 -40.06 36.73 -14.38
C ALA A 9 -39.27 35.69 -13.57
N GLY A 10 -38.22 35.13 -14.15
CA GLY A 10 -37.25 34.30 -13.44
C GLY A 10 -36.21 35.19 -12.75
N VAL A 11 -36.16 35.10 -11.43
CA VAL A 11 -35.07 35.63 -10.60
C VAL A 11 -33.91 34.64 -10.71
N VAL A 12 -32.76 35.10 -11.20
CA VAL A 12 -31.51 34.32 -11.18
C VAL A 12 -30.84 34.59 -9.83
N LEU A 13 -30.90 33.63 -8.91
CA LEU A 13 -29.98 33.56 -7.78
C LEU A 13 -28.70 32.88 -8.27
N ALA A 14 -27.60 33.63 -8.33
CA ALA A 14 -26.26 33.07 -8.48
C ALA A 14 -25.83 32.55 -7.10
N ALA A 15 -25.85 31.22 -6.92
CA ALA A 15 -25.18 30.57 -5.81
C ALA A 15 -23.71 30.38 -6.20
N GLY A 16 -22.81 31.15 -5.59
CA GLY A 16 -21.39 30.87 -5.64
C GLY A 16 -21.09 29.66 -4.77
N LEU A 17 -20.78 28.52 -5.39
CA LEU A 17 -20.11 27.43 -4.71
C LEU A 17 -18.65 27.80 -4.55
N GLY A 18 -18.26 28.20 -3.34
CA GLY A 18 -16.88 28.07 -2.90
C GLY A 18 -16.65 26.61 -2.57
N THR A 19 -15.87 25.92 -3.38
CA THR A 19 -15.25 24.66 -3.01
C THR A 19 -14.18 24.97 -1.96
N ALA A 20 -14.54 24.82 -0.69
CA ALA A 20 -13.54 24.59 0.35
C ALA A 20 -13.03 23.16 0.13
N THR A 21 -11.78 23.03 -0.31
CA THR A 21 -11.03 21.77 -0.24
C THR A 21 -10.81 21.48 1.24
N LEU A 22 -11.75 20.74 1.85
CA LEU A 22 -11.51 20.08 3.11
C LEU A 22 -10.60 18.90 2.78
N THR A 23 -9.29 19.11 2.83
CA THR A 23 -8.29 18.05 2.98
C THR A 23 -8.35 17.56 4.42
N GLY A 24 -9.52 17.04 4.81
CA GLY A 24 -9.65 16.28 6.04
C GLY A 24 -9.17 14.88 5.74
N CYS A 25 -8.39 14.32 6.66
CA CYS A 25 -8.06 12.91 6.75
C CYS A 25 -9.30 12.06 6.41
N ALA A 26 -9.45 11.60 5.17
CA ALA A 26 -10.51 10.68 4.79
C ALA A 26 -9.88 9.30 4.65
N VAL A 27 -10.11 8.42 5.64
CA VAL A 27 -9.82 6.99 5.45
C VAL A 27 -10.80 6.51 4.42
N THR A 28 -10.29 5.89 3.35
CA THR A 28 -11.13 5.30 2.34
C THR A 28 -11.81 4.07 2.91
N PHE A 29 -13.12 4.17 3.16
CA PHE A 29 -13.94 3.02 3.50
C PHE A 29 -14.50 2.38 2.23
N VAL A 30 -14.41 1.06 2.14
CA VAL A 30 -15.12 0.27 1.13
C VAL A 30 -16.41 -0.23 1.77
N GLU A 31 -17.56 0.24 1.26
CA GLU A 31 -18.85 -0.31 1.69
C GLU A 31 -18.94 -1.79 1.26
N GLY A 32 -19.16 -2.69 2.22
CA GLY A 32 -19.22 -4.12 1.95
C GLY A 32 -20.40 -4.47 1.06
N THR A 33 -20.13 -4.90 -0.18
CA THR A 33 -21.12 -5.51 -1.06
C THR A 33 -21.06 -7.04 -0.95
N ALA A 34 -22.19 -7.71 -1.13
CA ALA A 34 -22.22 -9.18 -1.10
C ALA A 34 -21.51 -9.74 -2.32
N THR A 35 -20.41 -10.47 -2.11
CA THR A 35 -19.57 -11.06 -3.15
C THR A 35 -19.44 -12.58 -2.97
N PRO A 36 -19.24 -13.33 -4.08
CA PRO A 36 -19.02 -14.77 -4.00
C PRO A 36 -17.70 -15.08 -3.29
N LEU A 37 -17.68 -16.20 -2.54
CA LEU A 37 -16.48 -16.63 -1.80
C LEU A 37 -15.29 -16.94 -2.71
N SER A 38 -15.55 -17.36 -3.95
CA SER A 38 -14.53 -17.57 -4.99
C SER A 38 -13.97 -16.26 -5.55
N GLY A 39 -14.59 -15.11 -5.28
CA GLY A 39 -14.24 -13.82 -5.92
C GLY A 39 -14.72 -13.68 -7.36
N LEU A 40 -15.12 -14.77 -8.02
CA LEU A 40 -15.53 -14.78 -9.42
C LEU A 40 -17.04 -14.62 -9.58
N ARG A 41 -17.47 -13.67 -10.43
CA ARG A 41 -18.88 -13.38 -10.74
C ARG A 41 -19.22 -13.86 -12.14
N GLY A 42 -20.08 -14.90 -12.22
CA GLY A 42 -20.52 -15.49 -13.50
C GLY A 42 -19.41 -16.28 -14.22
N PRO A 43 -19.77 -17.21 -15.12
CA PRO A 43 -18.77 -17.89 -15.93
C PRO A 43 -18.35 -16.99 -17.11
N ASP A 44 -17.05 -16.73 -17.22
CA ASP A 44 -16.45 -16.38 -18.50
C ASP A 44 -16.28 -17.66 -19.30
N GLU A 45 -16.87 -17.69 -20.50
CA GLU A 45 -16.59 -18.78 -21.44
C GLU A 45 -15.16 -18.54 -21.99
N PRO A 46 -14.19 -19.48 -21.81
CA PRO A 46 -12.81 -19.29 -22.24
C PRO A 46 -12.64 -18.87 -23.72
N ALA A 47 -13.66 -19.13 -24.54
CA ALA A 47 -13.72 -18.75 -25.94
C ALA A 47 -13.95 -17.25 -26.19
N GLU A 48 -14.51 -16.50 -25.23
CA GLU A 48 -14.80 -15.06 -25.38
C GLU A 48 -13.58 -14.18 -25.12
N PHE A 49 -12.65 -14.64 -24.28
CA PHE A 49 -11.38 -13.96 -23.98
C PHE A 49 -10.22 -14.98 -23.96
N PRO A 50 -9.60 -15.32 -25.10
CA PRO A 50 -8.62 -16.40 -25.17
C PRO A 50 -7.29 -16.02 -24.51
N VAL A 51 -6.78 -16.91 -23.65
CA VAL A 51 -5.42 -16.89 -23.11
C VAL A 51 -4.68 -18.11 -23.66
N VAL A 52 -3.56 -17.89 -24.34
CA VAL A 52 -2.74 -18.95 -24.94
C VAL A 52 -2.08 -19.76 -23.84
N GLY A 53 -2.10 -21.09 -23.95
CA GLY A 53 -1.48 -21.97 -22.95
C GLY A 53 -2.31 -22.23 -21.70
N ALA A 54 -3.42 -21.50 -21.49
CA ALA A 54 -4.29 -21.68 -20.34
C ALA A 54 -4.94 -23.07 -20.33
N VAL A 55 -4.98 -23.66 -19.14
CA VAL A 55 -5.57 -24.99 -18.86
C VAL A 55 -6.84 -24.88 -18.02
N ASP A 56 -7.34 -23.66 -17.83
CA ASP A 56 -8.51 -23.30 -17.02
C ASP A 56 -8.38 -23.74 -15.55
N SER A 57 -7.16 -23.63 -14.99
CA SER A 57 -6.94 -23.66 -13.53
C SER A 57 -7.65 -22.49 -12.83
N ASP A 58 -7.67 -22.47 -11.50
CA ASP A 58 -8.23 -21.34 -10.75
C ASP A 58 -7.47 -20.04 -11.05
N VAL A 59 -6.13 -20.11 -11.12
CA VAL A 59 -5.28 -18.99 -11.55
C VAL A 59 -5.62 -18.51 -12.95
N ASP A 60 -5.79 -19.43 -13.92
CA ASP A 60 -6.13 -19.06 -15.30
C ASP A 60 -7.49 -18.39 -15.40
N GLN A 61 -8.47 -18.85 -14.62
CA GLN A 61 -9.79 -18.22 -14.54
C GLN A 61 -9.68 -16.82 -13.93
N ILE A 62 -8.98 -16.67 -12.80
CA ILE A 62 -8.80 -15.36 -12.14
C ILE A 62 -8.07 -14.38 -13.08
N ALA A 63 -6.95 -14.79 -13.68
CA ALA A 63 -6.17 -13.96 -14.58
C ALA A 63 -6.95 -13.57 -15.84
N ARG A 64 -7.66 -14.53 -16.47
CA ARG A 64 -8.51 -14.27 -17.64
C ARG A 64 -9.59 -13.24 -17.32
N ASN A 65 -10.30 -13.43 -16.22
CA ASN A 65 -11.35 -12.52 -15.76
C ASN A 65 -10.78 -11.13 -15.46
N ALA A 66 -9.62 -11.05 -14.81
CA ALA A 66 -8.94 -9.79 -14.50
C ALA A 66 -8.54 -9.05 -15.78
N LEU A 67 -7.95 -9.75 -16.75
CA LEU A 67 -7.56 -9.17 -18.04
C LEU A 67 -8.78 -8.70 -18.85
N ALA A 68 -9.90 -9.42 -18.80
CA ALA A 68 -11.16 -8.97 -19.41
C ALA A 68 -11.69 -7.69 -18.73
N ASP A 69 -11.71 -7.66 -17.41
CA ASP A 69 -12.12 -6.50 -16.61
C ASP A 69 -11.20 -5.28 -16.81
N LEU A 70 -9.88 -5.49 -16.93
CA LEU A 70 -8.88 -4.45 -17.17
C LEU A 70 -9.06 -3.81 -18.56
N ASN A 71 -9.36 -4.60 -19.59
CA ASN A 71 -9.70 -4.06 -20.91
C ASN A 71 -10.95 -3.20 -20.87
N LEU A 72 -11.98 -3.61 -20.12
CA LEU A 72 -13.19 -2.82 -19.93
C LEU A 72 -12.88 -1.51 -19.19
N TYR A 73 -12.22 -1.62 -18.03
CA TYR A 73 -11.85 -0.48 -17.19
C TYR A 73 -11.03 0.55 -17.96
N TRP A 74 -9.96 0.14 -18.63
CA TRP A 74 -9.14 1.07 -19.41
C TRP A 74 -9.84 1.57 -20.68
N GLY A 75 -10.71 0.77 -21.29
CA GLY A 75 -11.61 1.24 -22.34
C GLY A 75 -12.48 2.43 -21.92
N GLU A 76 -12.85 2.50 -20.64
CA GLU A 76 -13.66 3.57 -20.05
C GLU A 76 -12.82 4.72 -19.46
N GLN A 77 -11.75 4.41 -18.74
CA GLN A 77 -10.96 5.39 -17.97
C GLN A 77 -9.90 6.10 -18.80
N PHE A 78 -9.37 5.49 -19.87
CA PHE A 78 -8.26 6.07 -20.62
C PHE A 78 -8.64 7.39 -21.32
N GLY A 79 -9.88 7.52 -21.79
CA GLY A 79 -10.41 8.76 -22.38
C GLY A 79 -10.45 9.92 -21.37
N PRO A 80 -11.16 9.78 -20.25
CA PRO A 80 -11.17 10.77 -19.17
C PRO A 80 -9.77 11.12 -18.64
N VAL A 81 -8.87 10.14 -18.48
CA VAL A 81 -7.54 10.36 -17.89
C VAL A 81 -6.54 10.93 -18.89
N TYR A 82 -6.47 10.43 -20.12
CA TYR A 82 -5.41 10.81 -21.07
C TYR A 82 -5.88 11.60 -22.28
N GLN A 83 -7.20 11.85 -22.40
CA GLN A 83 -7.82 12.50 -23.55
C GLN A 83 -7.53 11.77 -24.87
N GLN A 84 -7.42 10.44 -24.80
CA GLN A 84 -7.08 9.54 -25.90
C GLN A 84 -7.98 8.30 -25.86
N GLU A 85 -8.15 7.61 -26.99
CA GLU A 85 -8.82 6.30 -27.00
C GLU A 85 -7.82 5.22 -26.57
N PHE A 86 -8.25 4.25 -25.76
CA PHE A 86 -7.40 3.13 -25.36
C PHE A 86 -7.17 2.17 -26.55
N PRO A 87 -5.94 1.99 -27.04
CA PRO A 87 -5.63 0.96 -28.02
C PRO A 87 -5.58 -0.40 -27.30
N PRO A 88 -6.39 -1.41 -27.65
CA PRO A 88 -6.30 -2.74 -27.01
C PRO A 88 -4.96 -3.42 -27.28
N LEU A 89 -4.58 -4.38 -26.44
CA LEU A 89 -3.36 -5.15 -26.63
C LEU A 89 -3.43 -6.00 -27.91
N THR A 90 -2.35 -6.01 -28.69
CA THR A 90 -2.31 -6.75 -29.96
C THR A 90 -1.56 -8.08 -29.92
N GLY A 91 -0.67 -8.26 -28.93
CA GLY A 91 0.16 -9.45 -28.78
C GLY A 91 -0.52 -10.61 -28.06
N GLY A 92 -1.60 -10.32 -27.32
CA GLY A 92 -2.40 -11.32 -26.61
C GLY A 92 -1.89 -11.61 -25.19
N TYR A 93 -2.38 -12.72 -24.64
CA TYR A 93 -2.17 -13.13 -23.25
C TYR A 93 -1.69 -14.57 -23.19
N TYR A 94 -0.71 -14.87 -22.33
CA TYR A 94 -0.07 -16.18 -22.26
C TYR A 94 0.00 -16.68 -20.81
N SER A 95 -0.60 -17.85 -20.57
CA SER A 95 -0.49 -18.61 -19.33
C SER A 95 0.52 -19.71 -19.52
N VAL A 96 1.60 -19.72 -18.76
CA VAL A 96 2.69 -20.68 -18.91
C VAL A 96 2.92 -21.42 -17.60
N ASP A 97 3.14 -22.73 -17.68
CA ASP A 97 3.78 -23.51 -16.62
C ASP A 97 5.17 -23.90 -17.15
N PRO A 98 6.24 -23.27 -16.68
CA PRO A 98 7.60 -23.56 -17.14
C PRO A 98 8.04 -25.01 -16.89
N ASP A 99 7.44 -25.68 -15.91
CA ASP A 99 7.72 -27.07 -15.57
C ASP A 99 6.87 -28.08 -16.37
N ASP A 100 5.78 -27.64 -17.01
CA ASP A 100 4.88 -28.46 -17.84
C ASP A 100 4.45 -27.74 -19.15
N ILE A 101 5.45 -27.41 -19.99
CA ILE A 101 5.23 -26.73 -21.28
C ILE A 101 4.59 -27.70 -22.29
N ASP A 102 3.40 -27.36 -22.81
CA ASP A 102 2.81 -27.98 -24.01
C ASP A 102 3.33 -27.30 -25.30
N PRO A 103 4.17 -27.97 -26.12
CA PRO A 103 4.70 -27.38 -27.35
C PRO A 103 3.63 -27.10 -28.42
N VAL A 104 2.44 -27.70 -28.29
CA VAL A 104 1.31 -27.42 -29.19
C VAL A 104 0.68 -26.07 -28.87
N ALA A 105 0.68 -25.66 -27.59
CA ALA A 105 0.14 -24.39 -27.13
C ALA A 105 1.01 -23.19 -27.52
N TYR A 106 2.32 -23.38 -27.70
CA TYR A 106 3.29 -22.33 -28.06
C TYR A 106 3.97 -22.64 -29.41
N PRO A 107 3.31 -22.38 -30.55
CA PRO A 107 3.90 -22.60 -31.86
C PRO A 107 5.21 -21.84 -32.03
N GLY A 108 6.28 -22.56 -32.41
CA GLY A 108 7.61 -21.97 -32.53
C GLY A 108 8.43 -22.00 -31.25
N GLY A 109 7.85 -22.44 -30.12
CA GLY A 109 8.49 -22.37 -28.81
C GLY A 109 8.61 -20.92 -28.32
N GLU A 110 7.62 -20.09 -28.65
CA GLU A 110 7.62 -18.66 -28.37
C GLU A 110 6.30 -18.24 -27.72
N ILE A 111 6.39 -17.34 -26.75
CA ILE A 111 5.27 -16.61 -26.12
C ILE A 111 5.21 -15.17 -26.69
N GLY A 112 4.73 -14.22 -25.88
CA GLY A 112 4.75 -12.80 -26.24
C GLY A 112 6.17 -12.33 -26.56
N CYS A 113 6.28 -11.36 -27.46
CA CYS A 113 7.56 -10.77 -27.87
C CYS A 113 8.63 -11.74 -28.40
N GLY A 114 8.25 -12.95 -28.81
CA GLY A 114 9.19 -13.97 -29.28
C GLY A 114 10.06 -14.57 -28.19
N GLU A 115 9.71 -14.36 -26.91
CA GLU A 115 10.42 -14.94 -25.78
C GLU A 115 10.14 -16.44 -25.67
N PRO A 116 11.07 -17.26 -25.14
CA PRO A 116 10.79 -18.66 -24.85
C PRO A 116 9.84 -18.77 -23.63
N PRO A 117 9.00 -19.81 -23.52
CA PRO A 117 8.10 -20.00 -22.37
C PRO A 117 8.80 -19.94 -21.00
N GLU A 118 10.06 -20.38 -20.92
CA GLU A 118 10.87 -20.35 -19.70
C GLU A 118 11.23 -18.92 -19.24
N ALA A 119 11.01 -17.89 -20.06
CA ALA A 119 11.29 -16.50 -19.68
C ALA A 119 10.37 -15.98 -18.55
N VAL A 120 9.22 -16.63 -18.32
CA VAL A 120 8.28 -16.26 -17.26
C VAL A 120 8.55 -16.96 -15.93
N THR A 121 9.54 -17.86 -15.81
CA THR A 121 9.77 -18.61 -14.55
C THR A 121 9.80 -17.69 -13.34
N ASP A 122 8.95 -18.01 -12.35
CA ASP A 122 8.77 -17.25 -11.11
C ASP A 122 8.38 -15.78 -11.35
N ASN A 123 7.69 -15.49 -12.46
CA ASN A 123 7.45 -14.12 -12.91
C ASN A 123 6.15 -13.93 -13.73
N ALA A 124 5.77 -12.66 -13.87
CA ALA A 124 4.86 -12.18 -14.91
C ALA A 124 5.49 -10.93 -15.54
N PHE A 125 5.20 -10.68 -16.82
CA PHE A 125 5.65 -9.44 -17.44
C PHE A 125 4.80 -9.02 -18.64
N TYR A 126 4.66 -7.71 -18.80
CA TYR A 126 4.28 -7.05 -20.05
C TYR A 126 5.50 -6.81 -20.93
N CYS A 127 5.31 -7.01 -22.23
CA CYS A 127 6.30 -6.65 -23.22
C CYS A 127 5.69 -5.73 -24.30
N GLY A 128 6.42 -4.66 -24.63
CA GLY A 128 5.94 -3.58 -25.49
C GLY A 128 5.69 -3.97 -26.96
N PRO A 129 4.96 -3.14 -27.72
CA PRO A 129 4.83 -3.33 -29.17
C PRO A 129 6.18 -3.19 -29.86
N SER A 130 6.48 -4.10 -30.78
CA SER A 130 7.69 -4.05 -31.61
C SER A 130 7.43 -4.56 -33.02
N GLN A 131 8.23 -4.06 -33.96
CA GLN A 131 8.30 -4.61 -35.32
C GLN A 131 9.46 -5.61 -35.48
N GLU A 132 10.29 -5.77 -34.45
CA GLU A 132 11.49 -6.61 -34.47
C GLU A 132 11.19 -8.07 -34.11
N TYR A 133 10.12 -8.31 -33.35
CA TYR A 133 9.69 -9.63 -32.88
C TYR A 133 8.17 -9.82 -33.03
N PRO A 134 7.69 -11.06 -33.24
CA PRO A 134 6.26 -11.35 -33.32
C PRO A 134 5.58 -11.17 -31.95
N ASN A 135 4.24 -11.08 -31.95
CA ASN A 135 3.41 -11.07 -30.73
C ASN A 135 3.81 -9.99 -29.69
N GLY A 136 4.30 -8.83 -30.14
CA GLY A 136 4.54 -7.69 -29.24
C GLY A 136 3.25 -7.06 -28.72
N ASP A 137 3.34 -6.30 -27.62
CA ASP A 137 2.19 -5.78 -26.85
C ASP A 137 1.37 -6.91 -26.21
N ALA A 138 2.05 -7.72 -25.40
CA ALA A 138 1.53 -8.94 -24.77
C ALA A 138 1.82 -8.99 -23.26
N ILE A 139 0.95 -9.69 -22.51
CA ILE A 139 1.16 -10.01 -21.09
C ILE A 139 1.32 -11.53 -20.95
N GLN A 140 2.32 -11.95 -20.19
CA GLN A 140 2.64 -13.35 -19.97
C GLN A 140 2.86 -13.60 -18.48
N TYR A 141 2.48 -14.79 -17.98
CA TYR A 141 2.62 -15.12 -16.57
C TYR A 141 2.88 -16.60 -16.32
N ASP A 142 3.66 -16.89 -15.27
CA ASP A 142 3.82 -18.22 -14.72
C ASP A 142 2.62 -18.58 -13.83
N ARG A 143 1.77 -19.48 -14.34
CA ARG A 143 0.55 -19.90 -13.63
C ARG A 143 0.86 -20.73 -12.39
N ALA A 144 1.98 -21.46 -12.36
CA ALA A 144 2.35 -22.31 -11.23
C ALA A 144 2.88 -21.44 -10.08
N PHE A 145 3.73 -20.46 -10.41
CA PHE A 145 4.17 -19.44 -9.46
C PHE A 145 3.00 -18.64 -8.87
N LEU A 146 2.06 -18.18 -9.70
CA LEU A 146 0.89 -17.45 -9.21
C LEU A 146 -0.06 -18.33 -8.38
N ASP A 147 -0.12 -19.63 -8.63
CA ASP A 147 -0.88 -20.59 -7.81
C ASP A 147 -0.26 -20.72 -6.41
N GLU A 148 1.06 -20.89 -6.36
CA GLU A 148 1.82 -20.91 -5.11
C GLU A 148 1.67 -19.61 -4.33
N LEU A 149 1.80 -18.46 -5.00
CA LEU A 149 1.68 -17.15 -4.36
C LEU A 149 0.26 -16.93 -3.81
N ALA A 150 -0.78 -17.30 -4.54
CA ALA A 150 -2.16 -17.08 -4.13
C ALA A 150 -2.65 -18.08 -3.06
N PHE A 151 -2.25 -19.35 -3.18
CA PHE A 151 -2.86 -20.44 -2.43
C PHE A 151 -1.89 -21.22 -1.53
N GLY A 152 -0.58 -20.93 -1.63
CA GLY A 152 0.47 -21.57 -0.84
C GLY A 152 0.84 -22.98 -1.33
N THR A 153 1.98 -23.49 -0.88
CA THR A 153 2.44 -24.85 -1.18
C THR A 153 2.91 -25.55 0.10
N GLY A 154 2.74 -26.87 0.18
CA GLY A 154 3.38 -27.68 1.23
C GLY A 154 3.01 -27.33 2.69
N GLY A 155 1.94 -26.56 2.92
CA GLY A 155 1.49 -26.13 4.25
C GLY A 155 1.82 -24.67 4.60
N SER A 156 2.41 -23.87 3.70
CA SER A 156 2.39 -22.41 3.81
C SER A 156 1.00 -21.87 3.45
N GLU A 157 0.60 -20.77 4.08
CA GLU A 157 -0.56 -20.00 3.63
C GLU A 157 -0.16 -19.13 2.45
N GLY A 158 -1.03 -19.03 1.43
CA GLY A 158 -0.86 -18.08 0.33
C GLY A 158 -1.35 -16.68 0.71
N TYR A 159 -1.10 -15.72 -0.17
CA TYR A 159 -1.42 -14.30 0.04
C TYR A 159 -2.81 -13.91 -0.45
N GLY A 160 -3.67 -14.91 -0.63
CA GLY A 160 -5.07 -14.72 -0.98
C GLY A 160 -5.34 -14.81 -2.47
N ARG A 161 -6.58 -15.20 -2.79
CA ARG A 161 -7.01 -15.49 -4.14
C ARG A 161 -6.99 -14.31 -5.12
N PHE A 162 -6.85 -13.08 -4.62
CA PHE A 162 -6.86 -11.88 -5.47
C PHE A 162 -5.50 -11.61 -6.12
N ILE A 163 -4.43 -12.24 -5.64
CA ILE A 163 -3.06 -11.97 -6.10
C ILE A 163 -2.88 -12.17 -7.62
N PRO A 164 -3.40 -13.23 -8.28
CA PRO A 164 -3.24 -13.35 -9.73
C PRO A 164 -3.89 -12.18 -10.48
N ALA A 165 -5.04 -11.68 -9.99
CA ALA A 165 -5.71 -10.51 -10.57
C ALA A 165 -4.91 -9.22 -10.35
N LEU A 166 -4.32 -9.04 -9.16
CA LEU A 166 -3.44 -7.91 -8.85
C LEU A 166 -2.20 -7.88 -9.76
N VAL A 167 -1.53 -9.02 -9.94
CA VAL A 167 -0.36 -9.11 -10.84
C VAL A 167 -0.77 -8.76 -12.26
N MET A 168 -1.93 -9.25 -12.74
CA MET A 168 -2.42 -8.86 -14.07
C MET A 168 -2.68 -7.34 -14.16
N ALA A 169 -3.20 -6.72 -13.11
CA ALA A 169 -3.45 -5.28 -13.08
C ALA A 169 -2.14 -4.46 -13.11
N HIS A 170 -1.09 -4.95 -12.43
CA HIS A 170 0.25 -4.38 -12.48
C HIS A 170 0.84 -4.46 -13.91
N GLU A 171 0.84 -5.65 -14.53
CA GLU A 171 1.33 -5.81 -15.91
C GLU A 171 0.55 -4.97 -16.92
N PHE A 172 -0.76 -4.83 -16.71
CA PHE A 172 -1.58 -3.95 -17.53
C PHE A 172 -1.23 -2.47 -17.31
N GLY A 173 -0.77 -2.09 -16.12
CA GLY A 173 -0.18 -0.79 -15.82
C GLY A 173 1.01 -0.47 -16.73
N HIS A 174 1.90 -1.43 -16.97
CA HIS A 174 2.96 -1.27 -17.98
C HIS A 174 2.42 -1.14 -19.40
N ALA A 175 1.34 -1.83 -19.74
CA ALA A 175 0.68 -1.67 -21.03
C ALA A 175 0.10 -0.24 -21.21
N VAL A 176 -0.43 0.37 -20.14
CA VAL A 176 -0.86 1.78 -20.11
C VAL A 176 0.33 2.70 -20.33
N GLN A 177 1.44 2.49 -19.61
CA GLN A 177 2.68 3.25 -19.79
C GLN A 177 3.23 3.15 -21.21
N GLY A 178 3.19 1.97 -21.82
CA GLY A 178 3.58 1.76 -23.21
C GLY A 178 2.78 2.61 -24.22
N ARG A 179 1.58 3.07 -23.84
CA ARG A 179 0.71 3.94 -24.66
C ARG A 179 0.90 5.43 -24.37
N VAL A 180 1.15 5.80 -23.11
CA VAL A 180 1.18 7.21 -22.67
C VAL A 180 2.58 7.76 -22.42
N GLY A 181 3.58 6.87 -22.42
CA GLY A 181 4.95 7.17 -22.02
C GLY A 181 5.22 6.72 -20.58
N TYR A 182 6.46 6.27 -20.35
CA TYR A 182 6.94 5.92 -19.02
C TYR A 182 7.20 7.19 -18.19
N PRO A 183 7.09 7.11 -16.85
CA PRO A 183 7.55 8.17 -15.95
C PRO A 183 9.07 8.38 -16.10
N PHE A 184 9.65 9.30 -15.34
CA PHE A 184 11.09 9.55 -15.37
C PHE A 184 11.87 8.22 -15.32
N GLN A 185 12.99 8.11 -16.07
CA GLN A 185 13.72 6.85 -16.35
C GLN A 185 14.46 6.26 -15.13
N ALA A 186 13.78 6.13 -13.99
CA ALA A 186 14.15 5.29 -12.88
C ALA A 186 13.19 4.09 -12.85
N SER A 187 13.73 2.88 -12.70
CA SER A 187 12.95 1.63 -12.65
C SER A 187 11.85 1.71 -11.60
N ILE A 188 12.18 2.17 -10.39
CA ILE A 188 11.20 2.35 -9.31
C ILE A 188 9.99 3.22 -9.68
N ALA A 189 10.17 4.27 -10.49
CA ALA A 189 9.05 5.15 -10.88
C ALA A 189 8.11 4.44 -11.86
N ILE A 190 8.67 3.61 -12.75
CA ILE A 190 7.92 2.79 -13.70
C ILE A 190 7.09 1.75 -12.95
N GLU A 191 7.73 1.04 -12.03
CA GLU A 191 7.13 -0.05 -11.25
C GLU A 191 6.04 0.46 -10.30
N THR A 192 6.34 1.49 -9.52
CA THR A 192 5.36 2.07 -8.59
C THR A 192 4.20 2.76 -9.31
N GLN A 193 4.39 3.35 -10.50
CA GLN A 193 3.25 3.86 -11.26
C GLN A 193 2.34 2.72 -11.77
N ALA A 194 2.91 1.57 -12.14
CA ALA A 194 2.13 0.38 -12.47
C ALA A 194 1.33 -0.12 -11.26
N ASP A 195 1.91 -0.09 -10.06
CA ASP A 195 1.20 -0.36 -8.80
C ASP A 195 0.05 0.62 -8.54
N CYS A 196 0.24 1.90 -8.82
CA CYS A 196 -0.83 2.89 -8.72
C CYS A 196 -1.99 2.57 -9.68
N PHE A 197 -1.69 2.20 -10.93
CA PHE A 197 -2.73 1.76 -11.86
C PHE A 197 -3.46 0.50 -11.38
N ALA A 198 -2.73 -0.45 -10.78
CA ALA A 198 -3.32 -1.64 -10.17
C ALA A 198 -4.24 -1.31 -9.00
N GLY A 199 -3.86 -0.35 -8.15
CA GLY A 199 -4.68 0.18 -7.06
C GLY A 199 -5.97 0.83 -7.56
N ALA A 200 -5.86 1.67 -8.58
CA ALA A 200 -7.00 2.36 -9.19
C ALA A 200 -8.02 1.39 -9.82
N TRP A 201 -7.54 0.31 -10.44
CA TRP A 201 -8.42 -0.78 -10.89
C TRP A 201 -9.01 -1.57 -9.73
N THR A 202 -8.20 -1.88 -8.70
CA THR A 202 -8.66 -2.63 -7.53
C THR A 202 -9.75 -1.90 -6.77
N ARG A 203 -9.71 -0.55 -6.71
CA ARG A 203 -10.81 0.26 -6.17
C ARG A 203 -12.11 0.04 -6.94
N TRP A 204 -12.05 0.05 -8.27
CA TRP A 204 -13.21 -0.20 -9.13
C TRP A 204 -13.78 -1.62 -8.93
N VAL A 205 -12.92 -2.61 -8.69
CA VAL A 205 -13.34 -3.98 -8.31
C VAL A 205 -14.00 -3.98 -6.92
N ALA A 206 -13.42 -3.29 -5.94
CA ALA A 206 -13.92 -3.19 -4.57
C ALA A 206 -15.28 -2.48 -4.49
N ASP A 207 -15.51 -1.49 -5.37
CA ASP A 207 -16.81 -0.83 -5.57
C ASP A 207 -17.86 -1.74 -6.23
N GLY A 208 -17.44 -2.93 -6.67
CA GLY A 208 -18.31 -3.94 -7.27
C GLY A 208 -18.70 -3.64 -8.71
N GLU A 209 -17.98 -2.73 -9.38
CA GLU A 209 -18.20 -2.34 -10.78
C GLU A 209 -17.65 -3.39 -11.75
N ALA A 210 -16.65 -4.16 -11.33
CA ALA A 210 -16.08 -5.26 -12.11
C ALA A 210 -17.11 -6.37 -12.39
N PRO A 211 -17.33 -6.72 -13.67
CA PRO A 211 -18.23 -7.80 -14.05
C PRO A 211 -17.80 -9.17 -13.54
N HIS A 212 -16.50 -9.48 -13.58
CA HIS A 212 -16.00 -10.85 -13.38
C HIS A 212 -15.23 -11.01 -12.06
N ASN A 213 -14.51 -9.99 -11.59
CA ASN A 213 -13.78 -10.03 -10.32
C ASN A 213 -14.53 -9.37 -9.16
N SER A 214 -14.16 -9.77 -7.95
CA SER A 214 -14.57 -9.11 -6.72
C SER A 214 -13.56 -9.34 -5.61
N ILE A 215 -13.38 -8.31 -4.79
CA ILE A 215 -12.51 -8.30 -3.62
C ILE A 215 -13.33 -7.86 -2.40
N ARG A 216 -13.17 -8.54 -1.27
CA ARG A 216 -13.78 -8.13 -0.01
C ARG A 216 -12.84 -7.16 0.73
N PRO A 217 -13.37 -6.23 1.54
CA PRO A 217 -12.52 -5.33 2.31
C PRO A 217 -11.42 -6.02 3.13
N ALA A 218 -11.73 -7.16 3.77
CA ALA A 218 -10.76 -7.91 4.56
C ALA A 218 -9.60 -8.52 3.73
N GLU A 219 -9.72 -8.60 2.42
CA GLU A 219 -8.67 -9.14 1.54
C GLU A 219 -7.72 -8.07 1.02
N LEU A 220 -8.00 -6.79 1.30
CA LEU A 220 -7.09 -5.70 0.98
C LEU A 220 -5.82 -5.79 1.83
N ASP A 221 -5.93 -6.30 3.06
CA ASP A 221 -4.78 -6.58 3.91
C ASP A 221 -3.89 -7.66 3.26
N ASP A 222 -4.49 -8.74 2.73
CA ASP A 222 -3.77 -9.81 2.02
C ASP A 222 -3.08 -9.30 0.74
N VAL A 223 -3.71 -8.36 0.02
CA VAL A 223 -3.09 -7.66 -1.11
C VAL A 223 -1.81 -6.93 -0.69
N LEU A 224 -1.84 -6.19 0.42
CA LEU A 224 -0.62 -5.54 0.92
C LEU A 224 0.42 -6.57 1.34
N ARG A 225 0.04 -7.67 1.99
CA ARG A 225 0.97 -8.76 2.34
C ARG A 225 1.66 -9.34 1.10
N GLY A 226 0.96 -9.44 -0.03
CA GLY A 226 1.54 -9.88 -1.30
C GLY A 226 2.68 -8.98 -1.79
N TYR A 227 2.57 -7.66 -1.58
CA TYR A 227 3.63 -6.70 -1.92
C TYR A 227 4.94 -6.92 -1.15
N LEU A 228 4.88 -7.54 0.04
CA LEU A 228 6.07 -7.89 0.82
C LEU A 228 6.98 -8.89 0.09
N LEU A 229 6.40 -9.80 -0.71
CA LEU A 229 7.17 -10.77 -1.50
C LEU A 229 7.66 -10.21 -2.83
N LEU A 230 6.92 -9.24 -3.39
CA LEU A 230 7.21 -8.67 -4.69
C LEU A 230 8.18 -7.46 -4.59
N ARG A 231 8.63 -7.09 -3.39
CA ARG A 231 9.59 -5.98 -3.18
C ARG A 231 11.02 -6.36 -3.56
N ASP A 232 11.84 -5.34 -3.81
CA ASP A 232 13.28 -5.54 -3.93
C ASP A 232 13.93 -5.91 -2.60
N PRO A 233 15.07 -6.63 -2.62
CA PRO A 233 15.91 -6.76 -1.44
C PRO A 233 16.30 -5.38 -0.86
N VAL A 234 16.28 -5.27 0.46
CA VAL A 234 16.69 -4.06 1.18
C VAL A 234 18.13 -3.67 0.80
N GLY A 235 18.35 -2.38 0.55
CA GLY A 235 19.63 -1.85 0.07
C GLY A 235 19.78 -1.81 -1.46
N THR A 236 18.72 -2.14 -2.21
CA THR A 236 18.71 -2.01 -3.68
C THR A 236 18.58 -0.53 -4.08
N GLY A 237 19.54 0.00 -4.84
CA GLY A 237 19.52 1.40 -5.28
C GLY A 237 18.47 1.69 -6.35
N LEU A 238 17.94 2.92 -6.37
CA LEU A 238 16.87 3.40 -7.26
C LEU A 238 17.09 3.23 -8.78
N ASN A 239 18.34 3.04 -9.22
CA ASN A 239 18.72 2.88 -10.63
C ASN A 239 19.24 1.46 -10.95
N ALA A 240 19.11 0.50 -10.03
CA ALA A 240 19.35 -0.89 -10.37
C ALA A 240 18.35 -1.27 -11.48
N GLY A 241 18.82 -1.92 -12.54
CA GLY A 241 18.09 -2.12 -13.79
C GLY A 241 16.81 -2.95 -13.70
N GLU A 242 16.42 -3.37 -12.49
CA GLU A 242 15.31 -4.28 -12.16
C GLU A 242 14.70 -3.91 -10.79
N ALA A 243 14.84 -2.65 -10.34
CA ALA A 243 14.32 -2.22 -9.04
C ALA A 243 12.79 -2.01 -9.08
N HIS A 244 12.03 -2.87 -8.39
CA HIS A 244 10.57 -2.80 -8.22
C HIS A 244 10.13 -1.72 -7.25
N GLY A 245 10.91 -1.45 -6.19
CA GLY A 245 10.44 -0.64 -5.06
C GLY A 245 10.76 -1.27 -3.71
N SER A 246 10.93 -0.41 -2.69
CA SER A 246 10.79 -0.84 -1.30
C SER A 246 9.33 -1.24 -1.01
N TYR A 247 9.08 -1.95 0.09
CA TYR A 247 7.73 -2.35 0.44
C TYR A 247 6.81 -1.14 0.61
N PHE A 248 7.26 -0.12 1.35
CA PHE A 248 6.50 1.10 1.58
C PHE A 248 6.22 1.87 0.28
N ASP A 249 7.21 1.99 -0.62
CA ASP A 249 7.03 2.73 -1.87
C ASP A 249 5.95 2.10 -2.77
N ARG A 250 5.95 0.77 -2.86
CA ARG A 250 4.98 0.01 -3.67
C ARG A 250 3.58 0.04 -3.06
N VAL A 251 3.45 -0.24 -1.76
CA VAL A 251 2.17 -0.14 -1.04
C VAL A 251 1.61 1.27 -1.12
N SER A 252 2.45 2.29 -0.93
CA SER A 252 2.03 3.68 -1.02
C SER A 252 1.52 4.05 -2.41
N ALA A 253 2.15 3.52 -3.46
CA ALA A 253 1.71 3.76 -4.82
C ALA A 253 0.37 3.06 -5.12
N PHE A 254 0.23 1.79 -4.71
CA PHE A 254 -1.04 1.06 -4.80
C PHE A 254 -2.17 1.81 -4.08
N GLN A 255 -1.95 2.22 -2.83
CA GLN A 255 -2.96 2.94 -2.05
C GLN A 255 -3.31 4.29 -2.67
N GLN A 256 -2.34 5.06 -3.17
CA GLN A 256 -2.62 6.30 -3.90
C GLN A 256 -3.54 6.06 -5.10
N GLY A 257 -3.31 5.00 -5.86
CA GLY A 257 -4.21 4.62 -6.95
C GLY A 257 -5.60 4.22 -6.45
N PHE A 258 -5.65 3.46 -5.37
CA PHE A 258 -6.90 2.99 -4.75
C PHE A 258 -7.76 4.16 -4.23
N ASP A 259 -7.14 5.19 -3.67
CA ASP A 259 -7.82 6.33 -3.05
C ASP A 259 -8.13 7.45 -4.05
N ASP A 260 -7.15 7.83 -4.87
CA ASP A 260 -7.21 9.02 -5.73
C ASP A 260 -7.46 8.69 -7.21
N GLY A 261 -7.45 7.41 -7.56
CA GLY A 261 -7.76 6.91 -8.90
C GLY A 261 -6.67 7.17 -9.94
N PRO A 262 -6.94 6.83 -11.22
CA PRO A 262 -5.91 6.78 -12.26
C PRO A 262 -5.40 8.17 -12.69
N THR A 263 -6.10 9.25 -12.31
CA THR A 263 -5.64 10.63 -12.58
C THR A 263 -4.45 11.00 -11.70
N ALA A 264 -4.44 10.61 -10.42
CA ALA A 264 -3.28 10.80 -9.55
C ALA A 264 -2.06 10.03 -10.06
N CYS A 265 -2.26 8.78 -10.51
CA CYS A 265 -1.19 7.97 -11.10
C CYS A 265 -0.53 8.63 -12.32
N ARG A 266 -1.30 9.39 -13.11
CA ARG A 266 -0.78 10.19 -14.24
C ARG A 266 0.06 11.39 -13.77
N ASP A 267 -0.40 12.09 -12.74
CA ASP A 267 0.13 13.40 -12.36
C ASP A 267 1.28 13.33 -11.33
N ASP A 268 1.28 12.33 -10.45
CA ASP A 268 2.08 12.34 -9.21
C ASP A 268 3.31 11.39 -9.22
N PHE A 269 3.63 10.80 -10.38
CA PHE A 269 4.79 9.91 -10.58
C PHE A 269 5.92 10.61 -11.35
N GLY A 270 6.07 11.91 -11.12
CA GLY A 270 7.17 12.72 -11.64
C GLY A 270 8.50 12.53 -10.89
N GLY A 271 9.55 13.21 -11.33
CA GLY A 271 10.89 13.08 -10.75
C GLY A 271 11.06 13.63 -9.32
N ASP A 272 10.08 14.35 -8.81
CA ASP A 272 10.09 14.91 -7.45
C ASP A 272 9.37 14.00 -6.42
N ARG A 273 8.83 12.84 -6.85
CA ARG A 273 8.23 11.87 -5.93
C ARG A 273 9.29 11.37 -4.95
N PRO A 274 9.07 11.46 -3.62
CA PRO A 274 9.99 10.90 -2.65
C PRO A 274 9.88 9.38 -2.66
N TYR A 275 11.02 8.70 -2.51
CA TYR A 275 11.12 7.26 -2.37
C TYR A 275 11.94 6.92 -1.13
N THR A 276 11.55 5.88 -0.41
CA THR A 276 12.29 5.36 0.74
C THR A 276 13.33 4.32 0.35
N GLN A 277 13.22 3.74 -0.85
CA GLN A 277 14.23 2.86 -1.40
C GLN A 277 15.59 3.56 -1.55
N GLY A 278 16.65 2.87 -1.15
CA GLY A 278 18.01 3.38 -1.26
C GLY A 278 19.03 2.28 -1.11
N ALA A 279 20.27 2.59 -1.48
CA ALA A 279 21.42 1.76 -1.14
C ALA A 279 21.86 2.06 0.30
N PHE A 280 22.39 1.05 0.99
CA PHE A 280 23.03 1.25 2.28
C PHE A 280 24.15 2.29 2.19
N ARG A 281 24.30 3.05 3.26
CA ARG A 281 25.21 4.20 3.33
C ARG A 281 26.67 3.77 3.42
N ASP A 282 26.94 2.66 4.12
CA ASP A 282 28.27 2.09 4.32
C ASP A 282 28.22 0.57 4.60
N ASP A 283 29.38 -0.03 4.83
CA ASP A 283 29.52 -1.48 5.06
C ASP A 283 28.87 -1.92 6.39
N ASP A 284 28.86 -1.05 7.42
CA ASP A 284 28.27 -1.39 8.71
C ASP A 284 26.74 -1.45 8.58
N ASP A 285 26.16 -0.47 7.88
CA ASP A 285 24.73 -0.39 7.52
C ASP A 285 24.29 -1.63 6.71
N ALA A 286 25.10 -2.06 5.75
CA ALA A 286 24.82 -3.28 4.98
C ALA A 286 24.96 -4.57 5.81
N LEU A 287 25.84 -4.61 6.81
CA LEU A 287 26.05 -5.78 7.66
C LEU A 287 24.94 -5.98 8.69
N THR A 288 24.33 -4.89 9.16
CA THR A 288 23.16 -4.94 10.05
C THR A 288 21.84 -4.96 9.28
N GLY A 289 21.88 -4.75 7.96
CA GLY A 289 20.70 -4.68 7.11
C GLY A 289 19.87 -3.42 7.38
N GLY A 290 20.52 -2.31 7.73
CA GLY A 290 19.87 -1.04 8.07
C GLY A 290 19.57 -0.87 9.56
N ASN A 291 19.53 -1.97 10.31
CA ASN A 291 18.97 -2.00 11.64
C ASN A 291 19.93 -1.56 12.75
N ALA A 292 19.41 -0.76 13.69
CA ALA A 292 20.08 -0.45 14.95
C ALA A 292 19.86 -1.55 16.01
N PRO A 293 20.78 -1.69 16.99
CA PRO A 293 20.56 -2.60 18.11
C PRO A 293 19.33 -2.21 18.92
N TYR A 294 18.50 -3.18 19.31
CA TYR A 294 17.30 -2.97 20.15
C TYR A 294 17.50 -2.02 21.34
N ALA A 295 18.59 -2.19 22.10
CA ALA A 295 18.89 -1.31 23.23
C ALA A 295 19.11 0.16 22.82
N LEU A 296 19.71 0.41 21.65
CA LEU A 296 19.87 1.77 21.13
C LEU A 296 18.51 2.36 20.73
N THR A 297 17.65 1.55 20.12
CA THR A 297 16.28 1.92 19.76
C THR A 297 15.48 2.34 20.99
N VAL A 298 15.48 1.51 22.02
CA VAL A 298 14.68 1.74 23.24
C VAL A 298 15.28 2.83 24.14
N ASP A 299 16.59 2.78 24.41
CA ASP A 299 17.22 3.68 25.39
C ASP A 299 17.49 5.08 24.82
N GLN A 300 17.59 5.22 23.49
CA GLN A 300 17.96 6.48 22.85
C GLN A 300 16.95 6.97 21.81
N PHE A 301 16.66 6.19 20.78
CA PHE A 301 15.87 6.68 19.65
C PHE A 301 14.42 6.99 20.04
N LEU A 302 13.79 6.12 20.83
CA LEU A 302 12.45 6.37 21.37
C LEU A 302 12.38 7.65 22.22
N PRO A 303 13.13 7.81 23.32
CA PRO A 303 12.98 8.98 24.19
C PRO A 303 13.47 10.29 23.54
N GLU A 304 14.60 10.26 22.83
CA GLU A 304 15.21 11.47 22.27
C GLU A 304 14.60 11.85 20.92
N GLY A 305 14.37 10.88 20.02
CA GLY A 305 13.84 11.12 18.67
C GLY A 305 12.38 11.57 18.70
N LEU A 306 11.49 10.81 19.37
CA LEU A 306 10.09 11.22 19.53
C LEU A 306 9.99 12.52 20.32
N GLY A 307 10.89 12.72 21.30
CA GLY A 307 11.00 13.94 22.06
C GLY A 307 11.32 15.17 21.20
N GLU A 308 12.28 15.07 20.29
CA GLU A 308 12.66 16.14 19.35
C GLU A 308 11.51 16.51 18.42
N PHE A 309 10.86 15.50 17.83
CA PHE A 309 9.72 15.70 16.95
C PHE A 309 8.55 16.39 17.66
N TRP A 310 8.11 15.85 18.81
CA TRP A 310 6.99 16.44 19.55
C TRP A 310 7.31 17.82 20.13
N GLN A 311 8.58 18.08 20.45
CA GLN A 311 9.05 19.41 20.83
C GLN A 311 8.86 20.43 19.71
N GLN A 312 9.10 20.07 18.45
CA GLN A 312 8.81 20.92 17.30
C GLN A 312 7.30 21.08 17.08
N VAL A 313 6.54 19.97 17.03
CA VAL A 313 5.08 19.96 16.79
C VAL A 313 4.31 20.88 17.77
N LEU A 314 4.68 20.85 19.06
CA LEU A 314 4.07 21.73 20.06
C LEU A 314 4.64 23.16 20.04
N ALA A 315 5.91 23.34 19.72
CA ALA A 315 6.51 24.68 19.61
C ALA A 315 5.84 25.52 18.52
N ASP A 316 5.53 24.91 17.37
CA ASP A 316 4.79 25.55 16.28
C ASP A 316 3.37 25.98 16.69
N ARG A 317 2.83 25.34 17.73
CA ARG A 317 1.54 25.66 18.36
C ARG A 317 1.67 26.55 19.60
N GLY A 318 2.85 27.12 19.84
CA GLY A 318 3.11 28.00 20.99
C GLY A 318 2.96 27.28 22.34
N ARG A 319 3.26 25.99 22.38
CA ARG A 319 3.26 25.13 23.57
C ARG A 319 4.67 24.62 23.85
N THR A 320 4.90 24.21 25.09
CA THR A 320 6.14 23.52 25.48
C THR A 320 5.79 22.06 25.70
N PHE A 321 6.44 21.17 24.95
CA PHE A 321 6.29 19.74 25.14
C PHE A 321 6.94 19.28 26.44
N ARG A 322 6.27 18.38 27.14
CA ARG A 322 6.81 17.67 28.30
C ARG A 322 6.88 16.19 27.89
N PRO A 323 8.06 15.63 27.61
CA PRO A 323 8.16 14.22 27.24
C PRO A 323 7.49 13.32 28.29
N PRO A 324 6.61 12.38 27.88
CA PRO A 324 6.08 11.37 28.80
C PRO A 324 7.21 10.46 29.28
N ARG A 325 6.97 9.74 30.37
CA ARG A 325 7.85 8.64 30.77
C ARG A 325 7.67 7.47 29.80
N LEU A 326 8.77 6.87 29.36
CA LEU A 326 8.74 5.55 28.73
C LEU A 326 8.99 4.48 29.80
N GLU A 327 8.14 3.47 29.88
CA GLU A 327 8.23 2.41 30.89
C GLU A 327 8.04 1.03 30.25
N PRO A 328 9.13 0.28 29.97
CA PRO A 328 9.00 -1.11 29.56
C PRO A 328 8.40 -1.97 30.67
N PHE A 329 7.64 -2.99 30.31
CA PHE A 329 7.17 -4.03 31.23
C PHE A 329 7.26 -5.43 30.60
N ASP A 330 7.12 -6.46 31.44
CA ASP A 330 7.19 -7.86 31.03
C ASP A 330 5.87 -8.58 31.37
N GLY A 331 5.03 -8.82 30.37
CA GLY A 331 3.76 -9.54 30.41
C GLY A 331 2.60 -8.76 31.00
N ARG A 332 2.71 -8.28 32.25
CA ARG A 332 1.55 -7.63 32.92
C ARG A 332 1.54 -6.13 32.70
N ALA A 333 0.55 -5.67 31.93
CA ALA A 333 0.29 -4.25 31.70
C ALA A 333 0.06 -3.44 33.00
N PRO A 334 0.40 -2.14 33.02
CA PRO A 334 0.12 -1.24 34.15
C PRO A 334 -1.38 -1.14 34.48
N ASP A 335 -1.71 -0.86 35.75
CA ASP A 335 -3.11 -0.79 36.25
C ASP A 335 -3.98 0.30 35.57
N CYS A 336 -3.37 1.20 34.79
CA CYS A 336 -4.04 2.24 34.01
C CYS A 336 -4.46 1.79 32.60
N ALA A 337 -3.95 0.66 32.10
CA ALA A 337 -4.63 -0.07 31.05
C ALA A 337 -6.01 -0.49 31.58
N ASP A 338 -7.05 -0.44 30.75
CA ASP A 338 -8.43 -0.73 31.17
C ASP A 338 -8.50 -1.96 32.08
N GLU A 339 -9.23 -1.86 33.21
CA GLU A 339 -9.21 -2.87 34.27
C GLU A 339 -9.45 -4.30 33.73
N GLY A 340 -8.37 -5.06 33.52
CA GLY A 340 -8.39 -6.45 33.05
C GLY A 340 -7.99 -6.70 31.60
N ALA A 341 -7.56 -5.68 30.84
CA ALA A 341 -6.96 -5.85 29.51
C ALA A 341 -5.44 -6.04 29.64
N ASP A 342 -4.93 -7.13 29.07
CA ASP A 342 -3.49 -7.41 28.95
C ASP A 342 -3.06 -6.83 27.60
N VAL A 343 -2.82 -5.51 27.57
CA VAL A 343 -2.45 -4.80 26.34
C VAL A 343 -0.95 -4.54 26.28
N ASP A 344 -0.37 -4.71 25.11
CA ASP A 344 1.08 -4.57 24.91
C ASP A 344 1.53 -3.12 24.77
N LEU A 345 0.65 -2.21 24.35
CA LEU A 345 0.94 -0.78 24.18
C LEU A 345 -0.12 0.07 24.87
N VAL A 346 0.29 0.97 25.77
CA VAL A 346 -0.65 1.83 26.50
C VAL A 346 -0.08 3.21 26.82
N TYR A 347 -0.94 4.24 26.69
CA TYR A 347 -0.67 5.57 27.27
C TYR A 347 -1.53 5.81 28.51
N CYS A 348 -0.86 5.93 29.66
CA CYS A 348 -1.48 6.19 30.95
C CYS A 348 -1.53 7.70 31.25
N ALA A 349 -2.61 8.35 30.81
CA ALA A 349 -2.79 9.80 30.93
C ALA A 349 -2.70 10.35 32.38
N GLY A 350 -3.06 9.55 33.38
CA GLY A 350 -2.97 9.94 34.80
C GLY A 350 -1.54 10.10 35.31
N GLU A 351 -0.60 9.33 34.74
CA GLU A 351 0.81 9.31 35.14
C GLU A 351 1.74 9.98 34.10
N ASP A 352 1.20 10.27 32.91
CA ASP A 352 1.95 10.73 31.74
C ASP A 352 3.05 9.72 31.34
N THR A 353 2.67 8.44 31.31
CA THR A 353 3.54 7.29 31.02
C THR A 353 3.06 6.57 29.78
N VAL A 354 3.97 6.31 28.85
CA VAL A 354 3.82 5.36 27.75
C VAL A 354 4.50 4.07 28.19
N ALA A 355 3.74 2.99 28.25
CA ALA A 355 4.26 1.68 28.61
C ALA A 355 4.16 0.73 27.42
N PHE A 356 5.15 -0.14 27.27
CA PHE A 356 5.22 -1.13 26.19
C PHE A 356 5.77 -2.46 26.72
N ASP A 357 5.19 -3.57 26.26
CA ASP A 357 5.61 -4.91 26.65
C ASP A 357 6.86 -5.34 25.88
N GLU A 358 7.97 -5.60 26.58
CA GLU A 358 9.19 -6.10 25.96
C GLU A 358 9.12 -7.59 25.64
N ALA A 359 8.50 -8.38 26.51
CA ALA A 359 8.50 -9.82 26.42
C ALA A 359 7.53 -10.36 25.36
N ASP A 360 6.35 -9.75 25.27
CA ASP A 360 5.25 -10.24 24.43
C ASP A 360 5.08 -9.44 23.13
N LEU A 361 5.62 -8.21 23.03
CA LEU A 361 5.57 -7.40 21.81
C LEU A 361 6.94 -6.95 21.26
N THR A 362 7.66 -6.03 21.92
CA THR A 362 8.74 -5.30 21.24
C THR A 362 9.99 -6.13 20.99
N GLU A 363 10.40 -7.05 21.87
CA GLU A 363 11.48 -8.00 21.55
C GLU A 363 11.05 -9.02 20.48
N PRO A 364 9.88 -9.68 20.57
CA PRO A 364 9.40 -10.56 19.50
C PRO A 364 9.30 -9.88 18.14
N LEU A 365 8.75 -8.67 18.08
CA LEU A 365 8.61 -7.85 16.87
C LEU A 365 9.97 -7.56 16.24
N TYR A 366 10.93 -7.07 17.04
CA TYR A 366 12.30 -6.82 16.60
C TYR A 366 12.95 -8.07 15.99
N GLN A 367 12.76 -9.24 16.61
CA GLN A 367 13.34 -10.49 16.10
C GLN A 367 12.63 -11.01 14.84
N ALA A 368 11.30 -10.89 14.77
CA ALA A 368 10.49 -11.33 13.62
C ALA A 368 10.90 -10.59 12.34
N GLU A 369 11.13 -9.28 12.46
CA GLU A 369 11.60 -8.42 11.36
C GLU A 369 13.14 -8.48 11.15
N ARG A 370 13.83 -9.47 11.73
CA ARG A 370 15.29 -9.70 11.59
C ARG A 370 16.15 -8.53 12.06
N GLY A 371 15.72 -7.87 13.12
CA GLY A 371 16.35 -6.71 13.70
C GLY A 371 15.51 -5.44 13.60
N GLY A 372 14.22 -5.54 13.29
CA GLY A 372 13.37 -4.40 12.92
C GLY A 372 13.20 -3.38 14.03
N ASP A 373 14.15 -2.45 14.08
CA ASP A 373 14.21 -1.39 15.06
C ASP A 373 13.11 -0.36 14.82
N TYR A 374 12.77 -0.13 13.56
CA TYR A 374 11.81 0.86 13.16
C TYR A 374 10.37 0.36 13.29
N ALA A 375 10.14 -0.97 13.21
CA ALA A 375 8.89 -1.58 13.67
C ALA A 375 8.64 -1.29 15.16
N VAL A 376 9.65 -1.52 16.02
CA VAL A 376 9.56 -1.19 17.46
C VAL A 376 9.34 0.30 17.67
N LEU A 377 10.05 1.14 16.92
CA LEU A 377 9.89 2.58 16.99
C LEU A 377 8.46 2.99 16.65
N THR A 378 7.90 2.45 15.57
CA THR A 378 6.53 2.73 15.12
C THR A 378 5.50 2.29 16.15
N ALA A 379 5.68 1.09 16.72
CA ALA A 379 4.81 0.56 17.76
C ALA A 379 4.70 1.52 18.96
N VAL A 380 5.83 1.97 19.51
CA VAL A 380 5.83 2.87 20.68
C VAL A 380 5.49 4.32 20.31
N ALA A 381 5.75 4.75 19.06
CA ALA A 381 5.39 6.08 18.59
C ALA A 381 3.88 6.37 18.64
N ILE A 382 3.03 5.33 18.51
CA ILE A 382 1.57 5.47 18.56
C ILE A 382 1.08 5.91 19.95
N PRO A 383 1.30 5.16 21.06
CA PRO A 383 0.91 5.63 22.39
C PRO A 383 1.67 6.89 22.82
N TYR A 384 2.91 7.11 22.35
CA TYR A 384 3.60 8.40 22.53
C TYR A 384 2.85 9.55 21.86
N GLY A 385 2.27 9.31 20.68
CA GLY A 385 1.43 10.27 19.99
C GLY A 385 0.17 10.63 20.78
N LEU A 386 -0.43 9.66 21.49
CA LEU A 386 -1.53 9.92 22.42
C LEU A 386 -1.10 10.85 23.56
N ALA A 387 0.12 10.71 24.09
CA ALA A 387 0.68 11.62 25.09
C ALA A 387 0.84 13.05 24.55
N GLY A 388 1.33 13.19 23.31
CA GLY A 388 1.41 14.48 22.62
C GLY A 388 0.03 15.13 22.44
N ARG A 389 -0.96 14.35 22.00
CA ARG A 389 -2.37 14.77 21.86
C ARG A 389 -2.98 15.21 23.19
N ALA A 390 -2.73 14.49 24.28
CA ALA A 390 -3.21 14.85 25.61
C ALA A 390 -2.73 16.23 26.06
N GLN A 391 -1.49 16.60 25.72
CA GLN A 391 -0.95 17.94 26.03
C GLN A 391 -1.54 19.07 25.19
N LEU A 392 -2.14 18.73 24.03
CA LEU A 392 -2.94 19.63 23.22
C LEU A 392 -4.40 19.72 23.71
N GLY A 393 -4.79 18.89 24.69
CA GLY A 393 -6.16 18.82 25.21
C GLY A 393 -7.12 18.05 24.30
N LEU A 394 -6.59 17.19 23.43
CA LEU A 394 -7.36 16.33 22.54
C LEU A 394 -7.68 14.99 23.22
N SER A 395 -8.69 14.28 22.70
CA SER A 395 -9.02 12.93 23.17
C SER A 395 -7.84 11.98 22.93
N THR A 396 -7.58 11.13 23.93
CA THR A 396 -6.65 10.00 23.87
C THR A 396 -7.34 8.67 23.61
N ASP A 397 -8.68 8.66 23.67
CA ASP A 397 -9.46 7.43 23.68
C ASP A 397 -10.25 7.31 22.37
N GLY A 398 -10.42 6.07 21.91
CA GLY A 398 -11.23 5.70 20.78
C GLY A 398 -10.53 5.83 19.42
N GLN A 399 -11.21 5.32 18.39
CA GLN A 399 -10.67 5.18 17.03
C GLN A 399 -10.13 6.50 16.43
N GLU A 400 -10.77 7.64 16.69
CA GLU A 400 -10.29 8.95 16.19
C GLU A 400 -8.93 9.34 16.79
N ALA A 401 -8.71 9.04 18.07
CA ALA A 401 -7.45 9.32 18.75
C ALA A 401 -6.35 8.39 18.23
N LEU A 402 -6.64 7.10 18.11
CA LEU A 402 -5.72 6.11 17.57
C LEU A 402 -5.32 6.44 16.13
N ARG A 403 -6.30 6.75 15.27
CA ARG A 403 -6.07 7.15 13.89
C ARG A 403 -5.12 8.35 13.80
N SER A 404 -5.37 9.40 14.58
CA SER A 404 -4.48 10.56 14.61
C SER A 404 -3.07 10.17 15.08
N ALA A 405 -2.94 9.31 16.09
CA ALA A 405 -1.65 8.84 16.59
C ALA A 405 -0.85 8.03 15.55
N VAL A 406 -1.53 7.17 14.76
CA VAL A 406 -0.92 6.43 13.64
C VAL A 406 -0.49 7.39 12.52
N CYS A 407 -1.29 8.41 12.21
CA CYS A 407 -0.86 9.45 11.27
C CYS A 407 0.36 10.20 11.81
N LEU A 408 0.40 10.49 13.11
CA LEU A 408 1.52 11.19 13.73
C LEU A 408 2.80 10.35 13.78
N SER A 409 2.73 9.02 13.86
CA SER A 409 3.91 8.17 13.70
C SER A 409 4.45 8.24 12.26
N GLY A 410 3.58 8.28 11.25
CA GLY A 410 3.99 8.57 9.87
C GLY A 410 4.61 9.95 9.70
N ALA A 411 4.06 10.97 10.35
CA ALA A 411 4.62 12.32 10.33
C ALA A 411 5.98 12.40 11.05
N PHE A 412 6.17 11.62 12.11
CA PHE A 412 7.49 11.42 12.71
C PHE A 412 8.46 10.81 11.68
N THR A 413 8.06 9.75 10.99
CA THR A 413 8.87 9.12 9.93
C THR A 413 9.24 10.11 8.83
N ALA A 414 8.31 10.97 8.40
CA ALA A 414 8.60 12.06 7.47
C ALA A 414 9.71 12.98 7.97
N SER A 415 9.68 13.38 9.25
CA SER A 415 10.70 14.28 9.82
C SER A 415 12.10 13.63 9.80
N VAL A 416 12.17 12.32 10.05
CA VAL A 416 13.44 11.57 10.00
C VAL A 416 13.92 11.41 8.55
N LEU A 417 13.03 11.07 7.61
CA LEU A 417 13.33 11.00 6.17
C LEU A 417 13.88 12.33 5.64
N ASN A 418 13.32 13.45 6.12
CA ASN A 418 13.73 14.80 5.73
C ASN A 418 15.01 15.29 6.44
N GLY A 419 15.62 14.47 7.30
CA GLY A 419 16.85 14.81 8.03
C GLY A 419 16.65 15.86 9.11
N GLU A 420 15.44 16.00 9.64
CA GLU A 420 15.10 16.98 10.69
C GLU A 420 15.47 16.47 12.10
N SER A 421 15.60 15.16 12.26
CA SER A 421 16.07 14.51 13.49
C SER A 421 17.59 14.60 13.62
N THR A 422 18.05 14.95 14.82
CA THR A 422 19.47 14.96 15.20
C THR A 422 19.92 13.69 15.92
N VAL A 423 18.96 12.81 16.26
CA VAL A 423 19.15 11.60 17.07
C VAL A 423 19.30 10.35 16.21
N LEU A 424 18.48 10.24 15.18
CA LEU A 424 18.39 9.09 14.28
C LEU A 424 18.22 9.53 12.82
N SER A 425 18.45 8.59 11.91
CA SER A 425 18.34 8.76 10.46
C SER A 425 17.85 7.46 9.84
N ILE A 426 16.97 7.55 8.82
CA ILE A 426 16.42 6.38 8.13
C ILE A 426 17.50 5.61 7.36
N SER A 427 17.47 4.29 7.46
CA SER A 427 18.12 3.34 6.56
C SER A 427 17.12 2.69 5.60
N PRO A 428 17.56 2.14 4.44
CA PRO A 428 16.68 1.32 3.62
C PRO A 428 16.11 0.17 4.47
N GLY A 429 14.80 -0.05 4.40
CA GLY A 429 14.09 -1.09 5.18
C GLY A 429 13.26 -0.54 6.34
N ASP A 430 13.71 0.52 7.00
CA ASP A 430 13.05 1.07 8.21
C ASP A 430 11.56 1.38 8.01
N VAL A 431 11.20 2.03 6.89
CA VAL A 431 9.79 2.38 6.63
C VAL A 431 8.98 1.14 6.24
N ASP A 432 9.61 0.12 5.67
CA ASP A 432 8.95 -1.16 5.35
C ASP A 432 8.53 -1.89 6.64
N GLU A 433 9.34 -1.80 7.69
CA GLU A 433 9.04 -2.38 9.01
C GLU A 433 7.83 -1.72 9.68
N SER A 434 7.61 -0.42 9.41
CA SER A 434 6.40 0.28 9.85
C SER A 434 5.16 -0.34 9.21
N VAL A 435 5.23 -0.65 7.91
CA VAL A 435 4.15 -1.32 7.18
C VAL A 435 3.92 -2.72 7.72
N SER A 436 4.99 -3.50 7.97
CA SER A 436 4.88 -4.83 8.59
C SER A 436 4.16 -4.77 9.94
N PHE A 437 4.57 -3.86 10.83
CA PHE A 437 3.94 -3.71 12.15
C PHE A 437 2.45 -3.35 12.05
N LEU A 438 2.11 -2.35 11.22
CA LEU A 438 0.74 -1.88 11.07
C LEU A 438 -0.19 -2.92 10.45
N LEU A 439 0.35 -3.79 9.59
CA LEU A 439 -0.42 -4.82 8.89
C LEU A 439 -0.57 -6.12 9.70
N GLU A 440 0.46 -6.51 10.46
CA GLU A 440 0.50 -7.82 11.13
C GLU A 440 0.19 -7.79 12.62
N TYR A 441 0.41 -6.67 13.31
CA TYR A 441 0.29 -6.58 14.77
C TYR A 441 -0.73 -5.54 15.22
N ALA A 442 -0.79 -4.38 14.55
CA ALA A 442 -1.57 -3.23 15.02
C ALA A 442 -3.10 -3.41 14.99
N THR A 443 -3.61 -4.46 14.33
CA THR A 443 -5.04 -4.80 14.33
C THR A 443 -5.45 -5.72 15.49
N ASP A 444 -4.47 -6.26 16.24
CA ASP A 444 -4.76 -7.09 17.40
C ASP A 444 -5.20 -6.20 18.57
N PRO A 445 -6.39 -6.41 19.16
CA PRO A 445 -6.84 -5.64 20.33
C PRO A 445 -5.96 -5.84 21.57
N ASP A 446 -5.18 -6.92 21.64
CA ASP A 446 -4.18 -7.13 22.70
C ASP A 446 -2.94 -6.24 22.44
N VAL A 447 -2.69 -5.78 21.21
CA VAL A 447 -1.61 -4.82 20.90
C VAL A 447 -2.11 -3.37 20.98
N LEU A 448 -3.21 -3.06 20.29
CA LEU A 448 -3.85 -1.74 20.28
C LEU A 448 -5.37 -1.87 20.51
N PRO A 449 -5.88 -1.57 21.72
CA PRO A 449 -7.25 -1.90 22.10
C PRO A 449 -8.35 -1.17 21.31
N ASP A 450 -8.07 0.04 20.81
CA ASP A 450 -9.00 0.86 20.02
C ASP A 450 -8.90 0.63 18.50
N ALA A 451 -8.16 -0.40 18.06
CA ALA A 451 -7.94 -0.70 16.64
C ALA A 451 -9.19 -1.31 15.98
N GLU A 452 -10.09 -0.45 15.51
CA GLU A 452 -11.24 -0.84 14.69
C GLU A 452 -10.95 -0.76 13.17
N LEU A 453 -9.77 -0.28 12.79
CA LEU A 453 -9.31 -0.18 11.39
C LEU A 453 -8.63 -1.48 10.94
N THR A 454 -8.75 -1.82 9.65
CA THR A 454 -7.96 -2.93 9.07
C THR A 454 -6.50 -2.52 8.88
N GLY A 455 -5.61 -3.49 8.65
CA GLY A 455 -4.20 -3.18 8.40
C GLY A 455 -4.01 -2.28 7.17
N PHE A 456 -4.78 -2.52 6.12
CA PHE A 456 -4.85 -1.65 4.94
C PHE A 456 -5.13 -0.19 5.32
N GLN A 457 -6.12 0.04 6.19
CA GLN A 457 -6.50 1.39 6.61
C GLN A 457 -5.47 2.02 7.55
N LEU A 458 -4.85 1.24 8.44
CA LEU A 458 -3.79 1.73 9.32
C LEU A 458 -2.55 2.17 8.53
N VAL A 459 -2.16 1.40 7.51
CA VAL A 459 -1.06 1.78 6.61
C VAL A 459 -1.39 3.05 5.83
N ASP A 460 -2.62 3.22 5.35
CA ASP A 460 -3.03 4.45 4.65
C ASP A 460 -3.02 5.69 5.58
N VAL A 461 -3.44 5.52 6.84
CA VAL A 461 -3.38 6.58 7.85
C VAL A 461 -1.93 6.97 8.15
N PHE A 462 -1.04 5.99 8.30
CA PHE A 462 0.39 6.23 8.47
C PHE A 462 0.98 6.96 7.24
N ARG A 463 0.65 6.49 6.04
CA ARG A 463 1.05 7.07 4.75
C ARG A 463 0.66 8.54 4.64
N THR A 464 -0.55 8.91 5.08
CA THR A 464 -1.00 10.31 5.16
C THR A 464 -0.04 11.14 6.00
N GLY A 465 0.39 10.62 7.15
CA GLY A 465 1.40 11.26 7.98
C GLY A 465 2.75 11.44 7.28
N VAL A 466 3.20 10.40 6.55
CA VAL A 466 4.48 10.43 5.83
C VAL A 466 4.51 11.52 4.75
N PHE A 467 3.43 11.65 3.97
CA PHE A 467 3.41 12.60 2.84
C PHE A 467 2.92 14.00 3.21
N ASP A 468 1.94 14.13 4.12
CA ASP A 468 1.29 15.41 4.44
C ASP A 468 1.71 16.00 5.80
N GLY A 469 2.46 15.24 6.59
CA GLY A 469 3.02 15.67 7.87
C GLY A 469 1.98 15.92 8.97
N PRO A 470 2.38 16.55 10.09
CA PRO A 470 1.54 16.68 11.29
C PRO A 470 0.25 17.49 11.09
N ALA A 471 0.17 18.29 10.03
CA ALA A 471 -1.00 19.12 9.73
C ALA A 471 -2.19 18.29 9.24
N ALA A 472 -1.95 17.12 8.64
CA ALA A 472 -3.01 16.21 8.22
C ALA A 472 -3.57 15.37 9.38
N CYS A 473 -2.84 15.26 10.49
CA CYS A 473 -3.15 14.28 11.54
C CYS A 473 -4.13 14.77 12.62
N ASP A 474 -5.11 15.60 12.28
CA ASP A 474 -6.20 16.02 13.18
C ASP A 474 -5.74 16.56 14.55
N LEU A 475 -4.74 17.45 14.50
CA LEU A 475 -4.19 18.13 15.68
C LEU A 475 -4.88 19.47 16.02
N ASP A 476 -5.77 19.95 15.16
CA ASP A 476 -6.46 21.22 15.31
C ASP A 476 -7.95 20.97 15.60
N SER A 477 -8.46 21.56 16.68
CA SER A 477 -9.82 21.39 17.22
C SER A 477 -10.89 22.23 16.53
#